data_AF-A0A4U1B9C9-F1
#
_entry.id   AF-A0A4U1B9C9-F1
#
_cell.length_a   1.000
_cell.length_b   1.000
_cell.length_c   1.000
_cell.angle_alpha   90.00
_cell.angle_beta   90.00
_cell.angle_gamma   90.00
#
_symmetry.space_group_name_H-M   'P 1'
#
loop_
_entity.id
_entity.type
_entity.pdbx_description
1 polymer ?
#
loop_
_entity_poly.entity_id
_entity_poly.type
_entity_poly.pdbx_seq_one_letter_code
_entity_poly.pdbx_strand_id
1 'polypeptide(L)'
;MTNTDRQDDHQARVRRYYCSFGANLRPKENASYALSWLCEQFHRVTLSGVIATEPEEMVSSLPFINFAFWFDSPLSPQQVKSHFNRQEEKRGRDRSDPLSSIKDRPLDLDILSVDRAPTLATQPDYLVPLLRQLLCNAPLERETVPILLGSLKLGDATSTIYRDTGTGHIRVVDQHP
;
A
#
# COMPACT_ATOMS: atom_id res chain seq x y z
N MET A 1 -2.08 2.34 51.36
CA MET A 1 -3.34 1.89 50.74
C MET A 1 -3.35 2.41 49.32
N THR A 2 -3.33 1.47 48.38
CA THR A 2 -3.01 1.61 46.96
C THR A 2 -4.10 2.34 46.20
N ASN A 3 -3.76 3.46 45.55
CA ASN A 3 -4.61 4.04 44.51
C ASN A 3 -4.39 3.24 43.23
N THR A 4 -5.42 2.48 42.88
CA THR A 4 -5.50 1.60 41.73
C THR A 4 -5.28 2.38 40.43
N ASP A 5 -4.28 1.96 39.68
CA ASP A 5 -4.12 2.20 38.25
C ASP A 5 -5.46 2.06 37.54
N ARG A 6 -5.99 3.17 37.02
CA ARG A 6 -6.95 3.10 35.91
C ARG A 6 -6.13 2.82 34.66
N GLN A 7 -5.93 1.54 34.37
CA GLN A 7 -5.63 1.13 33.00
C GLN A 7 -6.85 1.46 32.15
N ASP A 8 -6.77 2.55 31.40
CA ASP A 8 -7.68 2.83 30.31
C ASP A 8 -7.55 1.71 29.28
N ASP A 9 -8.44 0.73 29.37
CA ASP A 9 -8.63 -0.33 28.40
C ASP A 9 -9.31 0.28 27.16
N HIS A 10 -8.56 1.10 26.42
CA HIS A 10 -8.98 1.69 25.16
C HIS A 10 -9.02 0.57 24.12
N GLN A 11 -10.15 -0.12 24.03
CA GLN A 11 -10.39 -1.15 23.02
C GLN A 11 -10.06 -0.54 21.64
N ALA A 12 -8.98 -1.02 21.02
CA ALA A 12 -8.41 -0.39 19.84
C ALA A 12 -9.40 -0.48 18.67
N ARG A 13 -10.04 0.66 18.34
CA ARG A 13 -10.98 0.76 17.22
C ARG A 13 -10.26 0.42 15.92
N VAL A 14 -10.77 -0.58 15.20
CA VAL A 14 -10.32 -0.89 13.83
C VAL A 14 -10.62 0.31 12.92
N ARG A 15 -9.61 0.74 12.17
CA ARG A 15 -9.66 1.85 11.22
C ARG A 15 -9.31 1.37 9.83
N ARG A 16 -9.83 2.05 8.81
CA ARG A 16 -9.44 1.82 7.42
C ARG A 16 -8.32 2.77 7.02
N TYR A 17 -7.27 2.23 6.42
CA TYR A 17 -6.15 2.99 5.87
C TYR A 17 -6.19 2.92 4.35
N TYR A 18 -6.18 4.08 3.70
CA TYR A 18 -5.98 4.19 2.26
C TYR A 18 -4.55 4.64 2.00
N CYS A 19 -3.86 3.92 1.13
CA CYS A 19 -2.43 4.02 0.96
C CYS A 19 -2.04 3.96 -0.52
N SER A 20 -0.82 4.41 -0.81
CA SER A 20 -0.15 4.22 -2.10
C SER A 20 1.15 3.46 -1.91
N PHE A 21 1.53 2.72 -2.96
CA PHE A 21 2.84 2.16 -3.17
C PHE A 21 3.45 2.81 -4.41
N GLY A 22 4.75 3.13 -4.34
CA GLY A 22 5.55 3.53 -5.48
C GLY A 22 6.96 2.94 -5.43
N ALA A 23 7.50 2.46 -6.55
CA ALA A 23 8.89 2.01 -6.64
C ALA A 23 9.45 2.23 -8.04
N ASN A 24 10.74 2.59 -8.15
CA ASN A 24 11.42 2.65 -9.45
C ASN A 24 12.74 1.86 -9.49
N LEU A 25 13.33 1.51 -8.34
CA LEU A 25 14.40 0.51 -8.27
C LEU A 25 13.78 -0.88 -8.17
N ARG A 26 14.15 -1.80 -9.08
CA ARG A 26 13.62 -3.19 -9.15
C ARG A 26 12.12 -3.27 -8.84
N PRO A 27 11.28 -2.49 -9.54
CA PRO A 27 9.97 -2.11 -9.03
C PRO A 27 9.00 -3.30 -8.91
N LYS A 28 9.05 -4.28 -9.82
CA LYS A 28 8.25 -5.51 -9.74
C LYS A 28 8.64 -6.39 -8.55
N GLU A 29 9.93 -6.51 -8.27
CA GLU A 29 10.45 -7.29 -7.13
C GLU A 29 10.01 -6.64 -5.81
N ASN A 30 10.14 -5.31 -5.71
CA ASN A 30 9.73 -4.56 -4.53
C ASN A 30 8.21 -4.53 -4.33
N ALA A 31 7.42 -4.47 -5.40
CA ALA A 31 5.97 -4.61 -5.31
C ALA A 31 5.56 -6.01 -4.81
N SER A 32 6.18 -7.07 -5.35
CA SER A 32 5.92 -8.46 -4.91
C SER A 32 6.26 -8.63 -3.42
N TYR A 33 7.40 -8.10 -2.99
CA TYR A 33 7.80 -8.06 -1.58
C TYR A 33 6.78 -7.30 -0.71
N ALA A 34 6.38 -6.09 -1.12
CA ALA A 34 5.45 -5.27 -0.36
C ALA A 34 4.08 -5.94 -0.22
N LEU A 35 3.57 -6.56 -1.29
CA LEU A 35 2.31 -7.31 -1.24
C LEU A 35 2.38 -8.53 -0.33
N SER A 36 3.46 -9.31 -0.38
CA SER A 36 3.67 -10.43 0.56
C SER A 36 3.63 -9.93 1.99
N TRP A 37 4.39 -8.87 2.28
CA TRP A 37 4.43 -8.26 3.61
C TRP A 37 3.05 -7.74 4.05
N LEU A 38 2.34 -7.01 3.19
CA LEU A 38 1.00 -6.48 3.48
C LEU A 38 0.02 -7.62 3.81
N CYS A 39 0.02 -8.68 3.02
CA CYS A 39 -0.81 -9.86 3.26
C CYS A 39 -0.40 -10.58 4.55
N GLU A 40 0.88 -10.57 4.90
CA GLU A 40 1.36 -11.16 6.14
C GLU A 40 0.89 -10.37 7.37
N GLN A 41 0.86 -9.04 7.29
CA GLN A 41 0.49 -8.17 8.40
C GLN A 41 -1.02 -7.97 8.56
N PHE A 42 -1.77 -7.95 7.45
CA PHE A 42 -3.17 -7.57 7.45
C PHE A 42 -4.05 -8.68 6.89
N HIS A 43 -5.15 -8.97 7.59
CA HIS A 43 -6.09 -10.02 7.22
C HIS A 43 -6.72 -9.81 5.84
N ARG A 44 -6.92 -8.54 5.46
CA ARG A 44 -7.53 -8.16 4.20
C ARG A 44 -6.81 -6.95 3.62
N VAL A 45 -6.36 -7.10 2.38
CA VAL A 45 -5.76 -6.02 1.58
C VAL A 45 -6.50 -5.97 0.27
N THR A 46 -7.02 -4.79 -0.08
CA THR A 46 -7.59 -4.55 -1.42
C THR A 46 -6.68 -3.58 -2.14
N LEU A 47 -6.28 -3.90 -3.37
CA LEU A 47 -5.43 -3.06 -4.20
C LEU A 47 -6.11 -2.77 -5.53
N SER A 48 -5.78 -1.63 -6.12
CA SER A 48 -6.06 -1.34 -7.52
C SER A 48 -5.23 -2.26 -8.43
N GLY A 49 -5.44 -2.12 -9.73
CA GLY A 49 -4.44 -2.46 -10.72
C GLY A 49 -3.15 -1.66 -10.51
N VAL A 50 -2.12 -2.05 -11.25
CA VAL A 50 -0.75 -1.57 -11.09
C VAL A 50 -0.35 -0.91 -12.40
N ILE A 51 0.16 0.31 -12.37
CA ILE A 51 0.54 1.06 -13.57
C ILE A 51 2.00 1.48 -13.52
N ALA A 52 2.60 1.67 -14.70
CA ALA A 52 3.86 2.39 -14.83
C ALA A 52 3.62 3.89 -15.02
N THR A 53 4.45 4.72 -14.40
CA THR A 53 4.41 6.19 -14.54
C THR A 53 5.82 6.74 -14.71
N GLU A 54 5.92 7.87 -15.39
CA GLU A 54 7.16 8.65 -15.38
C GLU A 54 7.37 9.28 -13.99
N PRO A 55 8.61 9.60 -13.61
CA PRO A 55 8.88 10.40 -12.41
C PRO A 55 8.34 11.83 -12.58
N GLU A 56 7.41 12.26 -11.71
CA GLU A 56 6.83 13.61 -11.76
C GLU A 56 7.51 14.60 -10.79
N GLU A 57 7.89 14.14 -9.58
CA GLU A 57 8.44 14.99 -8.51
C GLU A 57 9.96 14.89 -8.35
N MET A 58 10.62 14.18 -9.27
CA MET A 58 12.06 13.96 -9.22
C MET A 58 12.64 13.73 -10.62
N VAL A 59 13.96 13.94 -10.76
CA VAL A 59 14.67 13.68 -12.01
C VAL A 59 15.21 12.26 -11.98
N SER A 60 14.63 11.36 -12.76
CA SER A 60 15.13 10.01 -13.01
C SER A 60 14.77 9.54 -14.41
N SER A 61 15.54 8.58 -14.92
CA SER A 61 15.25 7.86 -16.16
C SER A 61 14.51 6.53 -15.92
N LEU A 62 14.30 6.17 -14.65
CA LEU A 62 13.65 4.92 -14.27
C LEU A 62 12.17 5.18 -13.97
N PRO A 63 11.25 4.55 -14.73
CA PRO A 63 9.82 4.70 -14.46
C PRO A 63 9.45 4.08 -13.12
N PHE A 64 8.44 4.64 -12.48
CA PHE A 64 7.83 4.08 -11.29
C PHE A 64 6.79 3.03 -11.67
N ILE A 65 6.62 2.02 -10.81
CA ILE A 65 5.39 1.25 -10.71
C ILE A 65 4.61 1.77 -9.50
N ASN A 66 3.32 2.04 -9.69
CA ASN A 66 2.42 2.53 -8.66
C ASN A 66 1.14 1.71 -8.56
N PHE A 67 0.63 1.56 -7.34
CA PHE A 67 -0.73 1.09 -7.07
C PHE A 67 -1.27 1.73 -5.80
N ALA A 68 -2.59 1.84 -5.70
CA ALA A 68 -3.29 2.25 -4.49
C ALA A 68 -3.84 1.01 -3.79
N PHE A 69 -3.94 1.06 -2.46
CA PHE A 69 -4.50 -0.05 -1.69
C PHE A 69 -5.17 0.45 -0.41
N TRP A 70 -5.98 -0.41 0.19
CA TRP A 70 -6.50 -0.21 1.53
C TRP A 70 -6.50 -1.50 2.35
N PHE A 71 -6.42 -1.34 3.66
CA PHE A 71 -6.58 -2.41 4.65
C PHE A 71 -7.24 -1.86 5.91
N ASP A 72 -7.80 -2.77 6.72
CA ASP A 72 -8.36 -2.44 8.03
C ASP A 72 -7.38 -2.88 9.13
N SER A 73 -7.14 -2.05 10.13
CA SER A 73 -6.19 -2.32 11.22
C SER A 73 -6.54 -1.59 12.52
N PRO A 74 -6.31 -2.20 13.70
CA PRO A 74 -6.44 -1.52 14.99
C PRO A 74 -5.23 -0.64 15.33
N LEU A 75 -4.14 -0.71 14.56
CA LEU A 75 -2.95 0.10 14.76
C LEU A 75 -3.26 1.60 14.59
N SER A 76 -2.55 2.45 15.33
CA SER A 76 -2.60 3.90 15.12
C SER A 76 -1.90 4.30 13.81
N PRO A 77 -2.20 5.49 13.25
CA PRO A 77 -1.51 5.96 12.04
C PRO A 77 0.01 6.03 12.19
N GLN A 78 0.49 6.39 13.38
CA GLN A 78 1.91 6.45 13.72
C GLN A 78 2.54 5.05 13.74
N GLN A 79 1.83 4.05 14.27
CA GLN A 79 2.29 2.66 14.23
C GLN A 79 2.34 2.15 12.79
N VAL A 80 1.30 2.38 11.98
CA VAL A 80 1.27 2.01 10.56
C VAL A 80 2.43 2.66 9.81
N LYS A 81 2.62 3.98 9.93
CA LYS A 81 3.74 4.68 9.26
C LYS A 81 5.10 4.16 9.74
N SER A 82 5.23 3.81 11.02
CA SER A 82 6.46 3.18 11.52
C SER A 82 6.70 1.79 10.90
N HIS A 83 5.65 1.00 10.69
CA HIS A 83 5.76 -0.27 9.97
C HIS A 83 6.18 -0.05 8.51
N PHE A 84 5.60 0.92 7.82
CA PHE A 84 5.95 1.29 6.44
C PHE A 84 7.41 1.72 6.33
N ASN A 85 7.85 2.69 7.13
CA ASN A 85 9.23 3.17 7.14
C ASN A 85 10.23 2.02 7.34
N ARG A 86 9.94 1.08 8.24
CA ARG A 86 10.79 -0.11 8.45
C ARG A 86 10.89 -0.99 7.21
N GLN A 87 9.82 -1.13 6.41
CA GLN A 87 9.91 -1.91 5.17
C GLN A 87 10.72 -1.20 4.10
N GLU A 88 10.59 0.12 4.00
CA GLU A 88 11.40 0.92 3.09
C GLU A 88 12.89 0.81 3.43
N GLU A 89 13.25 0.95 4.70
CA GLU A 89 14.62 0.80 5.20
C GLU A 89 15.16 -0.62 4.95
N LYS A 90 14.37 -1.66 5.22
CA LYS A 90 14.74 -3.06 4.93
C LYS A 90 15.08 -3.31 3.45
N ARG A 91 14.45 -2.56 2.55
CA ARG A 91 14.69 -2.66 1.10
C ARG A 91 15.77 -1.70 0.60
N GLY A 92 16.41 -0.97 1.51
CA GLY A 92 17.60 -0.16 1.24
C GLY A 92 17.31 1.34 1.08
N ARG A 93 16.12 1.82 1.45
CA ARG A 93 15.87 3.27 1.49
C ARG A 93 16.57 3.88 2.70
N ASP A 94 17.48 4.82 2.46
CA ASP A 94 18.03 5.66 3.51
C ASP A 94 17.06 6.81 3.80
N ARG A 95 16.26 6.68 4.86
CA ARG A 95 15.33 7.73 5.30
C ARG A 95 15.99 8.82 6.13
N SER A 96 17.26 8.65 6.51
CA SER A 96 18.03 9.68 7.21
C SER A 96 18.63 10.70 6.24
N ASP A 97 18.73 10.36 4.97
CA ASP A 97 19.14 11.25 3.90
C ASP A 97 18.08 12.35 3.66
N PRO A 98 18.41 13.64 3.86
CA PRO A 98 17.48 14.74 3.65
C PRO A 98 17.00 14.86 2.20
N LEU A 99 17.71 14.25 1.24
CA LEU A 99 17.35 14.21 -0.17
C LEU A 99 16.66 12.89 -0.59
N SER A 100 16.31 12.02 0.37
CA SER A 100 15.68 10.72 0.10
C SER A 100 14.35 10.81 -0.66
N SER A 101 13.67 11.96 -0.62
CA SER A 101 12.43 12.21 -1.36
C SER A 101 12.63 12.53 -2.84
N ILE A 102 13.85 12.85 -3.29
CA ILE A 102 14.16 13.19 -4.69
C ILE A 102 15.09 12.18 -5.38
N LYS A 103 15.33 11.04 -4.72
CA LYS A 103 16.18 9.95 -5.23
C LYS A 103 15.35 8.76 -5.69
N ASP A 104 15.95 7.95 -6.55
CA ASP A 104 15.41 6.63 -6.85
C ASP A 104 15.27 5.82 -5.57
N ARG A 105 14.19 5.03 -5.47
CA ARG A 105 13.87 4.29 -4.24
C ARG A 105 13.37 2.89 -4.53
N PRO A 106 13.69 1.93 -3.64
CA PRO A 106 13.23 0.56 -3.74
C PRO A 106 11.71 0.46 -3.54
N LEU A 107 11.17 1.19 -2.57
CA LEU A 107 9.74 1.40 -2.41
C LEU A 107 9.45 2.64 -1.57
N ASP A 108 8.24 3.16 -1.72
CA ASP A 108 7.61 4.24 -0.97
C ASP A 108 6.22 3.78 -0.56
N LEU A 109 5.89 3.89 0.72
CA LEU A 109 4.58 3.53 1.27
C LEU A 109 3.99 4.72 2.02
N ASP A 110 2.91 5.27 1.49
CA ASP A 110 2.27 6.45 2.08
C ASP A 110 0.84 6.18 2.53
N ILE A 111 0.45 6.84 3.62
CA ILE A 111 -0.92 6.89 4.10
C ILE A 111 -1.55 8.13 3.48
N LEU A 112 -2.53 7.93 2.61
CA LEU A 112 -3.26 8.99 1.92
C LEU A 112 -4.39 9.53 2.80
N SER A 113 -5.09 8.63 3.49
CA SER A 113 -6.17 8.99 4.42
C SER A 113 -6.51 7.85 5.37
N VAL A 114 -7.22 8.18 6.45
CA VAL A 114 -7.71 7.22 7.46
C VAL A 114 -9.22 7.39 7.61
N ASP A 115 -9.93 6.27 7.73
CA ASP A 115 -11.39 6.10 7.88
C ASP A 115 -12.27 6.60 6.72
N ARG A 116 -11.78 7.56 5.92
CA ARG A 116 -12.48 8.11 4.74
C ARG A 116 -11.63 7.94 3.51
N ALA A 117 -12.25 7.72 2.36
CA ALA A 117 -11.55 7.68 1.08
C ALA A 117 -10.82 9.01 0.81
N PRO A 118 -9.64 8.99 0.15
CA PRO A 118 -8.92 10.21 -0.19
C PRO A 118 -9.74 11.11 -1.13
N THR A 119 -9.65 12.42 -0.95
CA THR A 119 -10.24 13.39 -1.88
C THR A 119 -9.45 13.38 -3.18
N LEU A 120 -10.03 12.89 -4.27
CA LEU A 120 -9.32 12.71 -5.55
C LEU A 120 -8.68 14.01 -6.09
N ALA A 121 -9.34 15.15 -5.93
CA ALA A 121 -8.87 16.44 -6.44
C ALA A 121 -7.59 16.97 -5.76
N THR A 122 -7.17 16.36 -4.64
CA THR A 122 -5.93 16.75 -3.93
C THR A 122 -4.81 15.74 -4.15
N GLN A 123 -4.99 14.75 -5.02
CA GLN A 123 -4.01 13.70 -5.29
C GLN A 123 -3.25 14.01 -6.58
N PRO A 124 -2.00 13.55 -6.71
CA PRO A 124 -1.28 13.61 -7.98
C PRO A 124 -2.05 12.95 -9.12
N ASP A 125 -1.91 13.47 -10.33
CA ASP A 125 -2.67 13.03 -11.51
C ASP A 125 -2.51 11.53 -11.78
N TYR A 126 -1.31 10.99 -11.59
CA TYR A 126 -1.04 9.57 -11.76
C TYR A 126 -1.80 8.67 -10.78
N LEU A 127 -2.13 9.17 -9.58
CA LEU A 127 -2.76 8.40 -8.51
C LEU A 127 -4.30 8.39 -8.60
N VAL A 128 -4.88 9.42 -9.21
CA VAL A 128 -6.35 9.53 -9.41
C VAL A 128 -6.97 8.30 -10.10
N PRO A 129 -6.47 7.78 -11.24
CA PRO A 129 -7.06 6.61 -11.88
C PRO A 129 -6.96 5.34 -11.01
N LEU A 130 -5.86 5.16 -10.27
CA LEU A 130 -5.68 4.05 -9.33
C LEU A 130 -6.71 4.11 -8.19
N LEU A 131 -6.94 5.30 -7.63
CA LEU A 131 -7.94 5.50 -6.58
C LEU A 131 -9.37 5.34 -7.09
N ARG A 132 -9.68 5.79 -8.31
CA ARG A 132 -11.00 5.52 -8.93
C ARG A 132 -11.24 4.02 -9.11
N GLN A 133 -10.25 3.28 -9.58
CA GLN A 133 -10.37 1.83 -9.70
C GLN A 133 -10.52 1.16 -8.32
N LEU A 134 -9.72 1.57 -7.34
CA LEU A 134 -9.79 1.02 -5.97
C LEU A 134 -11.15 1.26 -5.29
N LEU A 135 -11.75 2.43 -5.49
CA LEU A 135 -12.94 2.88 -4.78
C LEU A 135 -14.25 2.49 -5.47
N CYS A 136 -14.28 2.49 -6.80
CA CYS A 136 -15.51 2.25 -7.57
C CYS A 136 -15.31 1.36 -8.81
N ASN A 137 -14.18 0.64 -8.90
CA ASN A 137 -13.87 -0.28 -10.00
C ASN A 137 -13.92 0.39 -11.39
N ALA A 138 -13.60 1.68 -11.46
CA ALA A 138 -13.45 2.37 -12.74
C ALA A 138 -12.32 1.73 -13.56
N PRO A 139 -12.46 1.63 -14.90
CA PRO A 139 -11.41 1.06 -15.74
C PRO A 139 -10.13 1.90 -15.69
N LEU A 140 -8.98 1.22 -15.80
CA LEU A 140 -7.72 1.89 -16.08
C LEU A 140 -7.58 2.07 -17.59
N GLU A 141 -7.31 3.30 -18.02
CA GLU A 141 -7.04 3.63 -19.42
C GLU A 141 -5.57 3.38 -19.82
N ARG A 142 -4.77 2.83 -18.90
CA ARG A 142 -3.34 2.56 -19.07
C ARG A 142 -3.08 1.06 -19.05
N GLU A 143 -2.01 0.66 -19.72
CA GLU A 143 -1.51 -0.72 -19.62
C GLU A 143 -1.13 -1.04 -18.17
N THR A 144 -1.58 -2.19 -17.70
CA THR A 144 -1.30 -2.68 -16.36
C THR A 144 0.00 -3.47 -16.31
N VAL A 145 0.68 -3.40 -15.18
CA VAL A 145 1.93 -4.12 -14.94
C VAL A 145 1.66 -5.28 -14.00
N PRO A 146 1.85 -6.54 -14.44
CA PRO A 146 1.54 -7.67 -13.59
C PRO A 146 2.60 -7.87 -12.50
N ILE A 147 2.12 -8.15 -11.29
CA ILE A 147 2.93 -8.43 -10.09
C ILE A 147 2.65 -9.87 -9.64
N LEU A 148 3.71 -10.59 -9.27
CA LEU A 148 3.60 -11.97 -8.82
C LEU A 148 3.54 -12.03 -7.29
N LEU A 149 2.57 -12.78 -6.76
CA LEU A 149 2.46 -13.12 -5.35
C LEU A 149 2.39 -14.65 -5.22
N GLY A 150 3.55 -15.28 -5.03
CA GLY A 150 3.67 -16.74 -5.16
C GLY A 150 3.35 -17.18 -6.59
N SER A 151 2.34 -18.04 -6.77
CA SER A 151 1.84 -18.47 -8.09
C SER A 151 0.76 -17.54 -8.66
N LEU A 152 0.31 -16.54 -7.89
CA LEU A 152 -0.77 -15.64 -8.29
C LEU A 152 -0.20 -14.46 -9.09
N LYS A 153 -0.93 -14.07 -10.14
CA LYS A 153 -0.65 -12.86 -10.93
C LYS A 153 -1.70 -11.81 -10.56
N LEU A 154 -1.25 -10.66 -10.08
CA LEU A 154 -2.06 -9.53 -9.65
C LEU A 154 -1.73 -8.29 -10.48
N GLY A 155 -2.53 -7.24 -10.34
CA GLY A 155 -2.24 -5.91 -10.89
C GLY A 155 -2.97 -5.54 -12.17
N ASP A 156 -3.77 -6.46 -12.74
CA ASP A 156 -4.58 -6.17 -13.94
C ASP A 156 -5.90 -5.45 -13.58
N ALA A 157 -6.43 -5.66 -12.37
CA ALA A 157 -7.67 -5.05 -11.89
C ALA A 157 -7.68 -4.93 -10.35
N THR A 158 -8.76 -4.36 -9.80
CA THR A 158 -8.95 -4.33 -8.35
C THR A 158 -9.07 -5.74 -7.81
N SER A 159 -8.14 -6.12 -6.93
CA SER A 159 -8.12 -7.43 -6.29
C SER A 159 -8.30 -7.28 -4.78
N THR A 160 -9.04 -8.19 -4.14
CA THR A 160 -9.04 -8.30 -2.68
C THR A 160 -8.33 -9.58 -2.28
N ILE A 161 -7.33 -9.46 -1.42
CA ILE A 161 -6.57 -10.56 -0.87
C ILE A 161 -6.99 -10.76 0.58
N TYR A 162 -7.44 -11.97 0.92
CA TYR A 162 -7.75 -12.41 2.26
C TYR A 162 -6.70 -13.41 2.74
N ARG A 163 -6.13 -13.20 3.92
CA ARG A 163 -5.30 -14.18 4.59
C ARG A 163 -6.09 -14.84 5.72
N ASP A 164 -6.20 -16.16 5.65
CA ASP A 164 -6.69 -16.96 6.76
C ASP A 164 -5.55 -17.14 7.78
N THR A 165 -5.69 -16.52 8.96
CA THR A 165 -4.68 -16.57 10.02
C THR A 165 -4.63 -17.90 10.77
N GLY A 166 -5.61 -18.81 10.57
CA GLY A 166 -5.60 -20.15 11.15
C GLY A 166 -4.82 -21.17 10.33
N THR A 167 -4.74 -20.97 9.01
CA THR A 167 -4.15 -21.95 8.08
C THR A 167 -2.96 -21.39 7.27
N GLY A 168 -2.75 -20.07 7.29
CA GLY A 168 -1.74 -19.40 6.48
C GLY A 168 -2.12 -19.29 5.00
N HIS A 169 -3.31 -19.76 4.60
CA HIS A 169 -3.76 -19.71 3.21
C HIS A 169 -4.12 -18.29 2.78
N ILE A 170 -3.67 -17.94 1.57
CA ILE A 170 -4.06 -16.72 0.86
C ILE A 170 -5.20 -17.07 -0.09
N ARG A 171 -6.32 -16.36 0.01
CA ARG A 171 -7.42 -16.38 -0.96
C ARG A 171 -7.48 -15.03 -1.65
N VAL A 172 -7.39 -15.03 -2.97
CA VAL A 172 -7.63 -13.83 -3.76
C VAL A 172 -9.05 -13.91 -4.31
N VAL A 173 -9.86 -12.92 -3.96
CA VAL A 173 -11.16 -12.69 -4.56
C VAL A 173 -10.98 -11.51 -5.51
N ASP A 174 -10.98 -11.82 -6.78
CA ASP A 174 -11.14 -10.81 -7.81
C ASP A 174 -12.62 -10.41 -7.81
N GLN A 175 -12.93 -9.14 -7.56
CA GLN A 175 -14.30 -8.65 -7.68
C GLN A 175 -14.44 -7.95 -9.03
N HIS A 176 -14.52 -8.76 -10.07
CA HIS A 176 -15.17 -8.34 -11.30
C HIS A 176 -16.69 -8.53 -11.13
N PRO A 177 -17.52 -7.47 -11.20
CA PRO A 177 -18.92 -7.65 -11.56
C PRO A 177 -19.05 -8.21 -12.98
#